data_AF-A0A5Q2RMP8-F1
#
_entry.id   AF-A0A5Q2RMP8-F1
#
_cell.length_a   1.000
_cell.length_b   1.000
_cell.length_c   1.000
_cell.angle_alpha   90.00
_cell.angle_beta   90.00
_cell.angle_gamma   90.00
#
_symmetry.space_group_name_H-M   'P 1'
#
loop_
_entity.id
_entity.type
_entity.pdbx_description
1 polymer ?
#
loop_
_entity_poly.entity_id
_entity_poly.type
_entity_poly.pdbx_seq_one_letter_code
_entity_poly.pdbx_strand_id
1 'polypeptide(L)'
;MRLLPTRLQVHGRRAHLRARLHGDDPASFDVDLLIGVPLELLPAVDRTANPFLALSALLATSLGEDLAVEAPASPQLVRGAQHSAAIYAGWVGGRGAAVTAAEQRPAEPSGEERGLLFSRGVDSWHSLDVWEQASTPPDRLITIEGIDLGDPAAAAGAHATSAEVAARVGYAHLALETGNRGAFDAVADWRLLHGAAFTGVVLAVGSLFSEVGIAAAVANRPHLSDGAHVDVVAGYGTEATRFTVIGSTTTRPEKIRIVADDGRGLPDLKVCWQPDQVGNCGRCVKCLITMTNLAAAGALDRAPFPPTLTVDSVLSVPMVYQPYVEDTVERLPDELADIRRAWRTRMAEHLGEPVLRIASHVPIDGIDLVLEAELAAAAVGRQVGPPAEEGTPLGWGEGALSMRAPARWRHRLTAAVDEGLRPTTWTYLGDGGQLAAEAVVAMEAAWGTGKVVAATHPVGGPRPLDLDRSAHAALLRTTTVRAWASEEPVVDGVRTLETVLAGAMPLQVAPDGLAQVLRSRMPEGTGAIVAAPGRLPSLDDLRAATVALRAELVRGTFERAVRTWFTDEDGAR
;
A
#
# COMPACT_ATOMS: atom_id res chain seq x y z
N MET A 1 16.17 9.57 -8.06
CA MET A 1 15.11 9.90 -9.04
C MET A 1 15.16 11.35 -9.53
N ARG A 2 14.83 11.59 -10.81
CA ARG A 2 14.71 12.92 -11.42
C ARG A 2 13.37 13.13 -12.13
N LEU A 3 12.65 14.19 -11.78
CA LEU A 3 11.48 14.68 -12.51
C LEU A 3 11.93 15.74 -13.52
N LEU A 4 11.88 15.38 -14.81
CA LEU A 4 12.34 16.23 -15.90
C LEU A 4 11.36 17.36 -16.21
N PRO A 5 11.81 18.43 -16.92
CA PRO A 5 10.95 19.55 -17.25
C PRO A 5 9.71 19.15 -18.04
N THR A 6 8.59 19.79 -17.70
CA THR A 6 7.31 19.49 -18.35
C THR A 6 7.29 19.97 -19.80
N ARG A 7 6.49 19.30 -20.61
CA ARG A 7 6.26 19.64 -22.02
C ARG A 7 4.78 19.73 -22.28
N LEU A 8 4.38 20.76 -23.02
CA LEU A 8 3.01 20.97 -23.41
C LEU A 8 2.82 20.61 -24.88
N GLN A 9 1.83 19.79 -25.17
CA GLN A 9 1.44 19.43 -26.54
C GLN A 9 -0.07 19.63 -26.71
N VAL A 10 -0.48 20.26 -27.80
CA VAL A 10 -1.90 20.42 -28.12
C VAL A 10 -2.29 19.35 -29.14
N HIS A 11 -3.36 18.62 -28.85
CA HIS A 11 -3.95 17.64 -29.76
C HIS A 11 -5.46 17.76 -29.76
N GLY A 12 -6.05 18.09 -30.92
CA GLY A 12 -7.49 18.28 -31.03
C GLY A 12 -8.01 19.35 -30.07
N ARG A 13 -8.94 18.96 -29.20
CA ARG A 13 -9.57 19.83 -28.19
C ARG A 13 -8.93 19.73 -26.79
N ARG A 14 -7.75 19.12 -26.69
CA ARG A 14 -7.04 18.93 -25.43
C ARG A 14 -5.63 19.52 -25.49
N ALA A 15 -5.20 20.07 -24.37
CA ALA A 15 -3.80 20.37 -24.09
C ALA A 15 -3.26 19.30 -23.13
N HIS A 16 -2.16 18.67 -23.51
CA HIS A 16 -1.53 17.59 -22.78
C HIS A 16 -0.23 18.09 -22.16
N LEU A 17 -0.21 18.13 -20.83
CA LEU A 17 1.00 18.32 -20.06
C LEU A 17 1.68 16.96 -19.87
N ARG A 18 2.96 16.88 -20.20
CA ARG A 18 3.76 15.68 -20.06
C ARG A 18 4.97 15.94 -19.19
N ALA A 19 5.36 14.97 -18.39
CA ALA A 19 6.64 14.94 -17.70
C ALA A 19 7.23 13.55 -17.80
N ARG A 20 8.54 13.43 -17.57
CA ARG A 20 9.20 12.13 -17.54
C ARG A 20 9.91 11.98 -16.21
N LEU A 21 9.78 10.81 -15.61
CA LEU A 21 10.34 10.48 -14.30
C LEU A 21 11.39 9.40 -14.48
N HIS A 22 12.65 9.75 -14.18
CA HIS A 22 13.82 8.87 -14.33
C HIS A 22 14.25 8.36 -12.95
N GLY A 23 14.21 7.04 -12.74
CA GLY A 23 14.87 6.42 -11.60
C GLY A 23 16.40 6.57 -11.67
N ASP A 24 17.08 6.29 -10.55
CA ASP A 24 18.56 6.35 -10.49
C ASP A 24 19.21 5.26 -11.37
N ASP A 25 18.52 4.13 -11.56
CA ASP A 25 18.79 3.18 -12.63
C ASP A 25 17.68 3.25 -13.71
N PRO A 26 17.91 3.95 -14.84
CA PRO A 26 16.92 4.09 -15.91
C PRO A 26 16.52 2.78 -16.58
N ALA A 27 17.34 1.72 -16.47
CA ALA A 27 16.97 0.39 -16.97
C ALA A 27 15.90 -0.27 -16.07
N SER A 28 15.77 0.19 -14.82
CA SER A 28 14.84 -0.35 -13.82
C SER A 28 13.54 0.46 -13.72
N PHE A 29 13.58 1.78 -13.92
CA PHE A 29 12.41 2.65 -13.79
C PHE A 29 12.51 3.93 -14.62
N ASP A 30 11.68 4.03 -15.67
CA ASP A 30 11.52 5.23 -16.50
C ASP A 30 10.08 5.29 -17.01
N VAL A 31 9.34 6.34 -16.64
CA VAL A 31 7.91 6.47 -16.97
C VAL A 31 7.56 7.84 -17.52
N ASP A 32 6.72 7.85 -18.56
CA ASP A 32 6.08 9.05 -19.07
C ASP A 32 4.78 9.31 -18.30
N LEU A 33 4.66 10.52 -17.77
CA LEU A 33 3.47 11.03 -17.10
C LEU A 33 2.72 11.98 -18.03
N LEU A 34 1.40 11.93 -17.98
CA LEU A 34 0.47 12.65 -18.83
C LEU A 34 -0.74 13.15 -18.02
N ILE A 35 -1.03 14.44 -18.17
CA ILE A 35 -2.28 15.07 -17.74
C ILE A 35 -2.89 15.81 -18.94
N GLY A 36 -4.16 15.55 -19.23
CA GLY A 36 -4.92 16.23 -20.26
C GLY A 36 -5.88 17.26 -19.67
N VAL A 37 -5.92 18.44 -20.28
CA VAL A 37 -6.80 19.55 -19.91
C VAL A 37 -7.61 20.01 -21.12
N PRO A 38 -8.83 20.52 -20.96
CA PRO A 38 -9.57 21.14 -22.06
C PRO A 38 -8.78 22.30 -22.68
N LEU A 39 -8.75 22.40 -24.01
CA LEU A 39 -7.95 23.40 -24.73
C LEU A 39 -8.35 24.84 -24.37
N GLU A 40 -9.62 25.08 -24.04
CA GLU A 40 -10.12 26.38 -23.57
C GLU A 40 -9.45 26.87 -22.28
N LEU A 41 -8.88 25.96 -21.47
CA LEU A 41 -8.15 26.29 -20.25
C LEU A 41 -6.64 26.43 -20.47
N LEU A 42 -6.16 26.40 -21.72
CA LEU A 42 -4.75 26.58 -22.06
C LEU A 42 -4.06 27.76 -21.35
N PRO A 43 -4.70 28.95 -21.17
CA PRO A 43 -4.09 30.06 -20.46
C PRO A 43 -3.83 29.79 -18.97
N ALA A 44 -4.58 28.88 -18.36
CA ALA A 44 -4.48 28.53 -16.93
C ALA A 44 -3.60 27.29 -16.67
N VAL A 45 -3.06 26.67 -17.72
CA VAL A 45 -2.25 25.45 -17.59
C VAL A 45 -0.94 25.74 -16.85
N ASP A 46 -0.75 25.06 -15.73
CA ASP A 46 0.49 25.10 -14.96
C ASP A 46 1.58 24.30 -15.69
N ARG A 47 2.60 25.02 -16.19
CA ARG A 47 3.76 24.43 -16.91
C ARG A 47 4.95 24.15 -15.98
N THR A 48 4.80 24.35 -14.68
CA THR A 48 5.80 23.98 -13.68
C THR A 48 5.74 22.48 -13.39
N ALA A 49 6.54 21.98 -12.45
CA ALA A 49 6.50 20.60 -12.00
C ALA A 49 5.32 20.28 -11.08
N ASN A 50 4.56 21.29 -10.62
CA ASN A 50 3.49 21.11 -9.63
C ASN A 50 2.54 19.95 -9.93
N PRO A 51 2.06 19.75 -11.17
CA PRO A 51 1.08 18.71 -11.48
C PRO A 51 1.59 17.27 -11.29
N PHE A 52 2.90 17.07 -11.25
CA PHE A 52 3.52 15.74 -11.13
C PHE A 52 4.30 15.54 -9.83
N LEU A 53 4.47 16.59 -9.02
CA LEU A 53 5.43 16.62 -7.91
C LEU A 53 5.07 15.65 -6.78
N ALA A 54 3.87 15.78 -6.21
CA ALA A 54 3.43 14.97 -5.06
C ALA A 54 3.52 13.47 -5.36
N LEU A 55 3.02 13.09 -6.53
CA LEU A 55 2.99 11.72 -7.02
C LEU A 55 4.40 11.17 -7.28
N SER A 56 5.27 11.97 -7.90
CA SER A 56 6.68 11.60 -8.09
C SER A 56 7.40 11.40 -6.75
N ALA A 57 7.08 12.20 -5.73
CA ALA A 57 7.69 12.06 -4.40
C ALA A 57 7.28 10.74 -3.71
N LEU A 58 6.03 10.31 -3.86
CA LEU A 58 5.59 9.01 -3.33
C LEU A 58 6.18 7.82 -4.09
N LEU A 59 6.37 7.94 -5.41
CA LEU A 59 7.06 6.92 -6.20
C LEU A 59 8.55 6.82 -5.83
N ALA A 60 9.24 7.95 -5.69
CA ALA A 60 10.62 7.99 -5.22
C ALA A 60 10.74 7.34 -3.82
N THR A 61 9.80 7.65 -2.92
CA THR A 61 9.73 7.03 -1.59
C THR A 61 9.57 5.51 -1.67
N SER A 62 8.68 5.03 -2.55
CA SER A 62 8.43 3.59 -2.73
C SER A 62 9.65 2.85 -3.29
N LEU A 63 10.51 3.55 -4.03
CA LEU A 63 11.75 3.03 -4.61
C LEU A 63 12.99 3.31 -3.73
N GLY A 64 12.82 3.97 -2.58
CA GLY A 64 13.92 4.32 -1.68
C GLY A 64 14.87 5.39 -2.22
N GLU A 65 14.44 6.15 -3.24
CA GLU A 65 15.21 7.19 -3.90
C GLU A 65 14.84 8.59 -3.40
N ASP A 66 15.75 9.55 -3.59
CA ASP A 66 15.41 10.98 -3.45
C ASP A 66 14.90 11.55 -4.77
N LEU A 67 14.08 12.60 -4.70
CA LEU A 67 13.51 13.26 -5.86
C LEU A 67 14.19 14.61 -6.12
N ALA A 68 14.86 14.71 -7.26
CA ALA A 68 15.32 15.97 -7.83
C ALA A 68 14.35 16.46 -8.91
N VAL A 69 13.89 17.70 -8.81
CA VAL A 69 12.91 18.32 -9.71
C VAL A 69 13.61 19.37 -10.55
N GLU A 70 13.63 19.19 -11.87
CA GLU A 70 14.40 20.04 -12.79
C GLU A 70 13.59 21.23 -13.35
N ALA A 71 12.26 21.19 -13.26
CA ALA A 71 11.40 22.33 -13.56
C ALA A 71 11.13 23.19 -12.31
N PRO A 72 10.72 24.47 -12.48
CA PRO A 72 10.21 25.27 -11.36
C PRO A 72 9.12 24.52 -10.60
N ALA A 73 9.02 24.73 -9.30
CA ALA A 73 7.96 24.18 -8.47
C ALA A 73 7.56 25.14 -7.35
N SER A 74 6.33 25.02 -6.86
CA SER A 74 5.85 25.76 -5.69
C SER A 74 6.69 25.41 -4.45
N PRO A 75 7.27 26.40 -3.75
CA PRO A 75 7.94 26.19 -2.47
C PRO A 75 7.05 25.48 -1.45
N GLN A 76 5.77 25.84 -1.38
CA GLN A 76 4.80 25.20 -0.49
C GLN A 76 4.60 23.73 -0.84
N LEU A 77 4.41 23.42 -2.13
CA LEU A 77 4.21 22.05 -2.58
C LEU A 77 5.46 21.19 -2.40
N VAL A 78 6.66 21.72 -2.59
CA VAL A 78 7.92 20.99 -2.32
C VAL A 78 7.98 20.54 -0.86
N ARG A 79 7.71 21.46 0.09
CA ARG A 79 7.69 21.12 1.52
C ARG A 79 6.61 20.11 1.85
N GLY A 80 5.41 20.30 1.32
CA GLY A 80 4.28 19.44 1.60
C GLY A 80 4.40 18.05 0.96
N ALA A 81 5.00 17.94 -0.22
CA ALA A 81 5.34 16.66 -0.86
C ALA A 81 6.39 15.90 -0.04
N GLN A 82 7.42 16.57 0.48
CA GLN A 82 8.41 15.95 1.38
C GLN A 82 7.78 15.49 2.70
N HIS A 83 6.89 16.29 3.29
CA HIS A 83 6.16 15.90 4.49
C HIS A 83 5.27 14.67 4.24
N SER A 84 4.53 14.68 3.13
CA SER A 84 3.67 13.57 2.72
C SER A 84 4.47 12.30 2.44
N ALA A 85 5.64 12.41 1.81
CA ALA A 85 6.57 11.30 1.61
C ALA A 85 7.04 10.68 2.95
N ALA A 86 7.25 11.49 3.99
CA ALA A 86 7.60 10.99 5.31
C ALA A 86 6.43 10.25 5.99
N ILE A 87 5.20 10.78 5.90
CA ILE A 87 3.99 10.09 6.39
C ILE A 87 3.82 8.76 5.66
N TYR A 88 3.89 8.79 4.33
CA TYR A 88 3.77 7.62 3.48
C TYR A 88 4.84 6.56 3.80
N ALA A 89 6.10 6.96 4.00
CA ALA A 89 7.16 6.06 4.43
C ALA A 89 6.87 5.39 5.78
N GLY A 90 6.21 6.11 6.70
CA GLY A 90 5.72 5.53 7.95
C GLY A 90 4.67 4.43 7.75
N TRP A 91 3.89 4.49 6.66
CA TRP A 91 2.89 3.46 6.32
C TRP A 91 3.49 2.25 5.61
N VAL A 92 4.43 2.47 4.70
CA VAL A 92 4.97 1.39 3.84
C VAL A 92 6.29 0.81 4.34
N GLY A 93 6.87 1.41 5.39
CA GLY A 93 8.20 1.14 5.88
C GLY A 93 9.28 1.78 5.00
N GLY A 94 10.35 2.31 5.60
CA GLY A 94 11.49 2.88 4.90
C GLY A 94 11.68 4.38 5.19
N ARG A 95 12.31 5.09 4.24
CA ARG A 95 12.59 6.52 4.36
C ARG A 95 11.74 7.30 3.37
N GLY A 96 11.20 8.44 3.81
CA GLY A 96 10.59 9.40 2.88
C GLY A 96 11.65 9.96 1.93
N ALA A 97 11.29 10.14 0.66
CA ALA A 97 12.16 10.81 -0.30
C ALA A 97 12.43 12.25 0.14
N ALA A 98 13.71 12.66 0.12
CA ALA A 98 14.03 14.08 0.12
C ALA A 98 13.60 14.69 -1.22
N VAL A 99 12.95 15.85 -1.18
CA VAL A 99 12.47 16.53 -2.38
C VAL A 99 13.27 17.81 -2.57
N THR A 100 13.95 17.92 -3.70
CA THR A 100 14.74 19.10 -4.07
C THR A 100 14.26 19.64 -5.40
N ALA A 101 14.13 20.96 -5.52
CA ALA A 101 13.75 21.61 -6.76
C ALA A 101 14.84 22.58 -7.20
N ALA A 102 15.22 22.51 -8.47
CA ALA A 102 16.26 23.36 -9.07
C ALA A 102 15.87 24.84 -9.02
N GLU A 103 14.58 25.13 -9.19
CA GLU A 103 14.00 26.46 -9.03
C GLU A 103 12.71 26.36 -8.22
N GLN A 104 12.53 27.25 -7.24
CA GLN A 104 11.27 27.36 -6.50
C GLN A 104 10.59 28.68 -6.85
N ARG A 105 9.33 28.60 -7.28
CA ARG A 105 8.52 29.76 -7.68
C ARG A 105 7.12 29.63 -7.09
N PRO A 106 6.67 30.60 -6.27
CA PRO A 106 5.30 30.62 -5.76
C PRO A 106 4.27 30.49 -6.88
N ALA A 107 3.23 29.70 -6.68
CA ALA A 107 2.11 29.64 -7.61
C ALA A 107 1.31 30.95 -7.53
N GLU A 108 1.07 31.58 -8.68
CA GLU A 108 0.24 32.77 -8.76
C GLU A 108 -1.22 32.38 -9.06
N PRO A 109 -2.20 32.86 -8.28
CA PRO A 109 -3.60 32.61 -8.56
C PRO A 109 -4.04 33.35 -9.84
N SER A 110 -4.86 32.70 -10.64
CA SER A 110 -5.55 33.26 -11.81
C SER A 110 -7.07 33.33 -11.63
N GLY A 111 -7.59 32.68 -10.59
CA GLY A 111 -8.98 32.73 -10.16
C GLY A 111 -9.14 32.41 -8.67
N GLU A 112 -10.37 32.53 -8.19
CA GLU A 112 -10.73 32.21 -6.80
C GLU A 112 -11.79 31.08 -6.72
N GLU A 113 -12.01 30.36 -7.84
CA GLU A 113 -13.04 29.34 -7.94
C GLU A 113 -12.84 28.23 -6.89
N ARG A 114 -13.91 27.51 -6.56
CA ARG A 114 -13.89 26.30 -5.75
C ARG A 114 -14.18 25.09 -6.62
N GLY A 115 -13.34 24.07 -6.52
CA GLY A 115 -13.50 22.80 -7.22
C GLY A 115 -13.94 21.68 -6.29
N LEU A 116 -14.74 20.73 -6.75
CA LEU A 116 -15.02 19.49 -6.03
C LEU A 116 -14.72 18.29 -6.93
N LEU A 117 -13.83 17.40 -6.50
CA LEU A 117 -13.62 16.12 -7.17
C LEU A 117 -14.90 15.27 -7.06
N PHE A 118 -15.48 14.94 -8.20
CA PHE A 118 -16.84 14.41 -8.30
C PHE A 118 -16.91 13.18 -9.19
N SER A 119 -16.93 11.99 -8.59
CA SER A 119 -16.96 10.71 -9.31
C SER A 119 -18.36 10.12 -9.51
N ARG A 120 -19.41 10.84 -9.06
CA ARG A 120 -20.79 10.33 -8.89
C ARG A 120 -20.92 9.18 -7.90
N GLY A 121 -19.87 8.89 -7.13
CA GLY A 121 -19.94 7.96 -6.00
C GLY A 121 -20.63 8.59 -4.80
N VAL A 122 -20.98 7.74 -3.82
CA VAL A 122 -21.58 8.17 -2.55
C VAL A 122 -20.76 9.29 -1.90
N ASP A 123 -19.43 9.13 -1.85
CA ASP A 123 -18.59 10.06 -1.11
C ASP A 123 -18.54 11.44 -1.77
N SER A 124 -18.50 11.51 -3.11
CA SER A 124 -18.54 12.79 -3.81
C SER A 124 -19.90 13.48 -3.74
N TRP A 125 -21.01 12.71 -3.74
CA TRP A 125 -22.35 13.26 -3.53
C TRP A 125 -22.52 13.81 -2.11
N HIS A 126 -22.05 13.06 -1.11
CA HIS A 126 -22.02 13.54 0.27
C HIS A 126 -21.17 14.80 0.40
N SER A 127 -20.00 14.87 -0.22
CA SER A 127 -19.15 16.06 -0.16
C SER A 127 -19.82 17.29 -0.78
N LEU A 128 -20.59 17.11 -1.85
CA LEU A 128 -21.38 18.19 -2.45
C LEU A 128 -22.43 18.72 -1.46
N ASP A 129 -23.20 17.81 -0.85
CA ASP A 129 -24.21 18.16 0.15
C ASP A 129 -23.61 18.91 1.36
N VAL A 130 -22.48 18.43 1.89
CA VAL A 130 -21.77 19.09 3.01
C VAL A 130 -21.39 20.54 2.65
N TRP A 131 -20.87 20.77 1.45
CA TRP A 131 -20.46 22.11 1.02
C TRP A 131 -21.64 23.03 0.70
N GLU A 132 -22.71 22.51 0.11
CA GLU A 132 -23.97 23.27 -0.08
C GLU A 132 -24.55 23.70 1.28
N GLN A 133 -24.63 22.78 2.25
CA GLN A 133 -25.15 23.08 3.59
C GLN A 133 -24.29 24.10 4.35
N ALA A 134 -22.98 24.08 4.15
CA ALA A 134 -22.06 25.06 4.71
C ALA A 134 -22.13 26.44 4.02
N SER A 135 -23.00 26.63 3.02
CA SER A 135 -23.04 27.83 2.18
C SER A 135 -21.71 28.11 1.48
N THR A 136 -20.96 27.05 1.18
CA THR A 136 -19.68 27.09 0.48
C THR A 136 -19.70 26.17 -0.76
N PRO A 137 -20.66 26.32 -1.68
CA PRO A 137 -20.79 25.42 -2.82
C PRO A 137 -19.56 25.52 -3.74
N PRO A 138 -19.21 24.42 -4.45
CA PRO A 138 -18.20 24.48 -5.49
C PRO A 138 -18.70 25.31 -6.68
N ASP A 139 -17.79 25.95 -7.40
CA ASP A 139 -18.07 26.55 -8.71
C ASP A 139 -18.02 25.48 -9.82
N ARG A 140 -17.18 24.45 -9.65
CA ARG A 140 -17.03 23.34 -10.61
C ARG A 140 -17.03 21.97 -9.95
N LEU A 141 -17.72 21.03 -10.59
CA LEU A 141 -17.55 19.59 -10.35
C LEU A 141 -16.47 19.06 -11.30
N ILE A 142 -15.43 18.46 -10.72
CA ILE A 142 -14.23 18.02 -11.43
C ILE A 142 -14.23 16.49 -11.55
N THR A 143 -14.20 15.96 -12.77
CA THR A 143 -13.97 14.52 -13.01
C THR A 143 -12.57 14.30 -13.56
N ILE A 144 -11.96 13.16 -13.19
CA ILE A 144 -10.69 12.73 -13.77
C ILE A 144 -10.89 11.44 -14.56
N GLU A 145 -10.55 11.49 -15.83
CA GLU A 145 -10.59 10.37 -16.77
C GLU A 145 -9.25 9.63 -16.82
N GLY A 146 -9.28 8.34 -17.17
CA GLY A 146 -8.07 7.50 -17.30
C GLY A 146 -7.58 6.84 -16.01
N ILE A 147 -8.41 6.82 -14.96
CA ILE A 147 -8.11 6.17 -13.68
C ILE A 147 -8.73 4.76 -13.57
N ASP A 148 -10.02 4.63 -13.86
CA ASP A 148 -10.79 3.38 -13.68
C ASP A 148 -11.20 2.71 -15.01
N LEU A 149 -11.21 3.47 -16.11
CA LEU A 149 -11.68 3.02 -17.42
C LEU A 149 -10.53 3.10 -18.42
N GLY A 150 -10.07 1.95 -18.88
CA GLY A 150 -9.01 1.83 -19.89
C GLY A 150 -9.57 1.89 -21.30
N ASP A 151 -10.81 1.43 -21.50
CA ASP A 151 -11.53 1.54 -22.76
C ASP A 151 -11.95 3.00 -23.05
N PRO A 152 -11.50 3.59 -24.18
CA PRO A 152 -11.83 4.98 -24.51
C PRO A 152 -13.32 5.26 -24.69
N ALA A 153 -14.11 4.30 -25.17
CA ALA A 153 -15.54 4.49 -25.40
C ALA A 153 -16.32 4.48 -24.07
N ALA A 154 -15.97 3.57 -23.15
CA ALA A 154 -16.50 3.55 -21.80
C ALA A 154 -16.14 4.84 -21.04
N ALA A 155 -14.90 5.31 -21.16
CA ALA A 155 -14.45 6.57 -20.58
C ALA A 155 -15.27 7.77 -21.11
N ALA A 156 -15.45 7.86 -22.44
CA ALA A 156 -16.25 8.92 -23.05
C ALA A 156 -17.73 8.90 -22.60
N GLY A 157 -18.34 7.71 -22.48
CA GLY A 157 -19.70 7.57 -21.97
C GLY A 157 -19.85 7.98 -20.50
N ALA A 158 -18.89 7.60 -19.66
CA ALA A 158 -18.85 8.00 -18.25
C ALA A 158 -18.65 9.51 -18.07
N HIS A 159 -17.83 10.12 -18.94
CA HIS A 159 -17.64 11.56 -19.00
C HIS A 159 -18.95 12.29 -19.36
N ALA A 160 -19.59 11.90 -20.46
CA ALA A 160 -20.84 12.52 -20.90
C ALA A 160 -21.92 12.45 -19.82
N THR A 161 -22.05 11.28 -19.17
CA THR A 161 -22.98 11.12 -18.03
C THR A 161 -22.64 12.09 -16.88
N SER A 162 -21.36 12.29 -16.58
CA SER A 162 -20.96 13.18 -15.48
C SER A 162 -21.20 14.65 -15.80
N ALA A 163 -21.03 15.06 -17.06
CA ALA A 163 -21.36 16.39 -17.54
C ALA A 163 -22.89 16.65 -17.46
N GLU A 164 -23.71 15.69 -17.88
CA GLU A 164 -25.18 15.76 -17.79
C GLU A 164 -25.65 15.86 -16.34
N VAL A 165 -25.08 15.04 -15.44
CA VAL A 165 -25.37 15.07 -14.01
C VAL A 165 -25.03 16.44 -13.42
N ALA A 166 -23.82 16.96 -13.68
CA ALA A 166 -23.40 18.26 -13.19
C ALA A 166 -24.32 19.39 -13.67
N ALA A 167 -24.67 19.40 -14.96
CA ALA A 167 -25.61 20.37 -15.52
C ALA A 167 -27.00 20.28 -14.87
N ARG A 168 -27.50 19.06 -14.64
CA ARG A 168 -28.81 18.81 -14.02
C ARG A 168 -28.87 19.27 -12.56
N VAL A 169 -27.76 19.19 -11.82
CA VAL A 169 -27.66 19.72 -10.45
C VAL A 169 -27.15 21.17 -10.38
N GLY A 170 -27.00 21.83 -11.53
CA GLY A 170 -26.73 23.28 -11.59
C GLY A 170 -25.26 23.69 -11.47
N TYR A 171 -24.31 22.78 -11.72
CA TYR A 171 -22.88 23.04 -11.63
C TYR A 171 -22.17 22.99 -12.97
N ALA A 172 -21.13 23.81 -13.13
CA ALA A 172 -20.20 23.67 -14.24
C ALA A 172 -19.38 22.38 -14.08
N HIS A 173 -19.14 21.69 -15.19
CA HIS A 173 -18.33 20.48 -15.22
C HIS A 173 -16.94 20.78 -15.77
N LEU A 174 -15.92 20.25 -15.11
CA LEU A 174 -14.54 20.25 -15.59
C LEU A 174 -14.03 18.82 -15.67
N ALA A 175 -13.72 18.37 -16.88
CA ALA A 175 -13.08 17.09 -17.07
C ALA A 175 -11.59 17.23 -17.33
N LEU A 176 -10.80 16.57 -16.49
CA LEU A 176 -9.37 16.41 -16.64
C LEU A 176 -9.08 14.96 -17.00
N GLU A 177 -7.95 14.70 -17.64
CA GLU A 177 -7.54 13.36 -18.07
C GLU A 177 -6.18 13.02 -17.46
N THR A 178 -5.90 11.74 -17.25
CA THR A 178 -4.57 11.28 -16.90
C THR A 178 -4.24 9.94 -17.54
N GLY A 179 -3.02 9.80 -18.04
CA GLY A 179 -2.48 8.51 -18.53
C GLY A 179 -1.68 7.76 -17.47
N ASN A 180 -1.72 8.23 -16.23
CA ASN A 180 -0.68 7.95 -15.27
C ASN A 180 -0.87 6.64 -14.49
N ARG A 181 -2.10 6.10 -14.45
CA ARG A 181 -2.45 4.96 -13.57
C ARG A 181 -1.54 3.75 -13.76
N GLY A 182 -1.24 3.39 -15.02
CA GLY A 182 -0.40 2.23 -15.34
C GLY A 182 1.05 2.35 -14.84
N ALA A 183 1.58 3.57 -14.70
CA ALA A 183 2.93 3.78 -14.15
C ALA A 183 3.00 3.49 -12.64
N PHE A 184 1.86 3.46 -11.94
CA PHE A 184 1.80 3.41 -10.48
C PHE A 184 1.49 2.03 -9.94
N ASP A 185 0.56 1.31 -10.59
CA ASP A 185 0.15 -0.03 -10.16
C ASP A 185 1.33 -1.03 -10.12
N ALA A 186 2.42 -0.74 -10.85
CA ALA A 186 3.64 -1.53 -10.86
C ALA A 186 4.56 -1.30 -9.63
N VAL A 187 4.41 -0.19 -8.92
CA VAL A 187 5.40 0.32 -7.95
C VAL A 187 4.84 0.48 -6.55
N ALA A 188 3.54 0.80 -6.41
CA ALA A 188 2.94 1.09 -5.12
C ALA A 188 1.42 0.84 -5.09
N ASP A 189 0.89 0.67 -3.87
CA ASP A 189 -0.54 0.45 -3.64
C ASP A 189 -1.34 1.72 -4.01
N TRP A 190 -2.26 1.59 -4.97
CA TRP A 190 -3.16 2.66 -5.41
C TRP A 190 -3.92 3.31 -4.25
N ARG A 191 -4.32 2.53 -3.24
CA ARG A 191 -4.99 3.05 -2.05
C ARG A 191 -4.16 4.10 -1.33
N LEU A 192 -2.83 4.06 -1.42
CA LEU A 192 -1.95 5.01 -0.76
C LEU A 192 -1.51 6.16 -1.68
N LEU A 193 -1.67 6.03 -3.00
CA LEU A 193 -1.24 7.03 -3.98
C LEU A 193 -2.37 7.93 -4.52
N HIS A 194 -3.62 7.48 -4.44
CA HIS A 194 -4.72 8.10 -5.18
C HIS A 194 -4.91 9.59 -4.86
N GLY A 195 -4.71 10.03 -3.61
CA GLY A 195 -4.80 11.45 -3.26
C GLY A 195 -3.78 12.29 -4.01
N ALA A 196 -2.50 11.88 -4.05
CA ALA A 196 -1.45 12.56 -4.81
C ALA A 196 -1.73 12.55 -6.32
N ALA A 197 -2.30 11.45 -6.83
CA ALA A 197 -2.69 11.34 -8.23
C ALA A 197 -3.81 12.33 -8.58
N PHE A 198 -4.85 12.44 -7.74
CA PHE A 198 -5.97 13.34 -7.99
C PHE A 198 -5.58 14.80 -7.86
N THR A 199 -4.86 15.17 -6.79
CA THR A 199 -4.43 16.56 -6.58
C THR A 199 -3.45 17.01 -7.65
N GLY A 200 -2.51 16.14 -8.06
CA GLY A 200 -1.59 16.41 -9.16
C GLY A 200 -2.31 16.74 -10.48
N VAL A 201 -3.34 15.97 -10.84
CA VAL A 201 -4.15 16.25 -12.03
C VAL A 201 -4.83 17.61 -11.95
N VAL A 202 -5.41 17.95 -10.79
CA VAL A 202 -6.05 19.26 -10.57
C VAL A 202 -5.05 20.41 -10.66
N LEU A 203 -3.84 20.23 -10.12
CA LEU A 203 -2.79 21.25 -10.14
C LEU A 203 -2.37 21.65 -11.56
N ALA A 204 -2.64 20.84 -12.59
CA ALA A 204 -2.45 21.24 -13.99
C ALA A 204 -3.24 22.49 -14.37
N VAL A 205 -4.32 22.82 -13.64
CA VAL A 205 -5.09 24.07 -13.75
C VAL A 205 -5.32 24.68 -12.36
N GLY A 206 -4.42 24.41 -11.41
CA GLY A 206 -4.60 24.74 -10.00
C GLY A 206 -4.84 26.23 -9.77
N SER A 207 -4.16 27.10 -10.55
CA SER A 207 -4.29 28.56 -10.42
C SER A 207 -5.72 29.10 -10.53
N LEU A 208 -6.66 28.35 -11.12
CA LEU A 208 -8.08 28.73 -11.16
C LEU A 208 -8.76 28.65 -9.80
N PHE A 209 -8.26 27.76 -8.93
CA PHE A 209 -8.94 27.36 -7.71
C PHE A 209 -8.23 27.89 -6.46
N SER A 210 -9.00 28.55 -5.59
CA SER A 210 -8.57 28.87 -4.24
C SER A 210 -8.62 27.65 -3.31
N GLU A 211 -9.60 26.76 -3.55
CA GLU A 211 -9.81 25.54 -2.78
C GLU A 211 -10.43 24.42 -3.62
N VAL A 212 -9.91 23.20 -3.45
CA VAL A 212 -10.45 22.00 -4.10
C VAL A 212 -10.74 20.90 -3.07
N GLY A 213 -11.99 20.44 -3.08
CA GLY A 213 -12.49 19.39 -2.21
C GLY A 213 -12.19 17.99 -2.74
N ILE A 214 -11.72 17.11 -1.85
CA ILE A 214 -11.63 15.67 -2.08
C ILE A 214 -12.48 14.94 -1.04
N ALA A 215 -13.25 13.94 -1.46
CA ALA A 215 -14.07 13.17 -0.54
C ALA A 215 -13.23 12.16 0.25
N ALA A 216 -13.43 12.08 1.56
CA ALA A 216 -12.86 11.02 2.37
C ALA A 216 -13.53 9.67 2.06
N ALA A 217 -12.75 8.65 1.72
CA ALA A 217 -13.28 7.31 1.50
C ALA A 217 -13.70 6.60 2.81
N VAL A 218 -13.15 7.02 3.94
CA VAL A 218 -13.33 6.42 5.27
C VAL A 218 -13.49 7.52 6.31
N ALA A 219 -14.16 7.22 7.41
CA ALA A 219 -14.04 8.06 8.60
C ALA A 219 -12.61 7.94 9.15
N ASN A 220 -12.10 9.04 9.68
CA ASN A 220 -10.74 9.14 10.20
C ASN A 220 -10.61 8.19 11.39
N ARG A 221 -9.72 7.21 11.26
CA ARG A 221 -9.40 6.24 12.31
C ARG A 221 -7.88 6.31 12.58
N PRO A 222 -7.46 6.22 13.85
CA PRO A 222 -6.04 6.11 14.17
C PRO A 222 -5.38 5.00 13.34
N HIS A 223 -4.21 5.28 12.77
CA HIS A 223 -3.38 4.31 12.02
C HIS A 223 -3.91 3.84 10.66
N LEU A 224 -5.00 4.42 10.15
CA LEU A 224 -5.46 4.07 8.81
C LEU A 224 -4.60 4.73 7.73
N SER A 225 -3.81 3.92 7.02
CA SER A 225 -3.06 4.39 5.85
C SER A 225 -4.03 4.59 4.68
N ASP A 226 -4.16 5.82 4.19
CA ASP A 226 -5.03 6.14 3.05
C ASP A 226 -4.46 7.33 2.27
N GLY A 227 -4.40 7.21 0.94
CA GLY A 227 -3.81 8.23 0.08
C GLY A 227 -4.54 9.57 0.11
N ALA A 228 -5.81 9.59 0.51
CA ALA A 228 -6.61 10.80 0.72
C ALA A 228 -6.70 11.20 2.20
N HIS A 229 -5.78 10.73 3.05
CA HIS A 229 -5.71 11.15 4.46
C HIS A 229 -5.49 12.67 4.57
N VAL A 230 -6.10 13.29 5.59
CA VAL A 230 -6.13 14.75 5.79
C VAL A 230 -4.72 15.35 5.84
N ASP A 231 -3.83 14.74 6.61
CA ASP A 231 -2.45 15.23 6.80
C ASP A 231 -1.59 15.10 5.53
N VAL A 232 -1.97 14.19 4.62
CA VAL A 232 -1.28 13.96 3.36
C VAL A 232 -1.79 14.93 2.30
N VAL A 233 -3.11 14.98 2.10
CA VAL A 233 -3.74 15.83 1.10
C VAL A 233 -3.49 17.32 1.36
N ALA A 234 -3.54 17.75 2.62
CA ALA A 234 -3.28 19.14 2.98
C ALA A 234 -1.88 19.60 2.55
N GLY A 235 -0.91 18.67 2.49
CA GLY A 235 0.45 18.92 1.99
C GLY A 235 0.55 19.10 0.48
N TYR A 236 -0.51 18.83 -0.30
CA TYR A 236 -0.47 18.94 -1.75
C TYR A 236 -0.88 20.31 -2.30
N GLY A 237 -1.16 21.28 -1.42
CA GLY A 237 -1.48 22.65 -1.82
C GLY A 237 -0.26 23.44 -2.33
N THR A 238 -0.55 24.45 -3.13
CA THR A 238 0.40 25.51 -3.52
C THR A 238 0.01 26.83 -2.84
N GLU A 239 0.72 27.90 -3.15
CA GLU A 239 0.38 29.24 -2.68
C GLU A 239 -0.97 29.74 -3.23
N ALA A 240 -1.39 29.25 -4.40
CA ALA A 240 -2.66 29.61 -5.05
C ALA A 240 -3.81 28.69 -4.62
N THR A 241 -3.55 27.41 -4.37
CA THR A 241 -4.59 26.38 -4.23
C THR A 241 -4.40 25.53 -2.98
N ARG A 242 -5.48 25.39 -2.21
CA ARG A 242 -5.56 24.45 -1.08
C ARG A 242 -6.40 23.23 -1.44
N PHE A 243 -6.04 22.08 -0.89
CA PHE A 243 -6.87 20.88 -0.93
C PHE A 243 -7.46 20.59 0.44
N THR A 244 -8.75 20.23 0.46
CA THR A 244 -9.50 19.96 1.69
C THR A 244 -10.17 18.59 1.60
N VAL A 245 -9.99 17.76 2.62
CA VAL A 245 -10.66 16.46 2.73
C VAL A 245 -12.03 16.65 3.39
N ILE A 246 -13.10 16.25 2.69
CA ILE A 246 -14.49 16.43 3.12
C ILE A 246 -15.07 15.11 3.61
N GLY A 247 -15.82 15.17 4.72
CA GLY A 247 -16.52 14.00 5.27
C GLY A 247 -15.60 12.99 5.96
N SER A 248 -14.45 13.43 6.47
CA SER A 248 -13.51 12.59 7.23
C SER A 248 -14.04 12.19 8.60
N THR A 249 -15.12 12.81 9.10
CA THR A 249 -15.75 12.43 10.37
C THR A 249 -17.04 11.63 10.19
N THR A 250 -17.44 11.37 8.95
CA THR A 250 -18.72 10.71 8.61
C THR A 250 -18.46 9.30 8.11
N THR A 251 -19.10 8.31 8.73
CA THR A 251 -19.01 6.90 8.34
C THR A 251 -19.71 6.64 7.01
N ARG A 252 -19.38 5.54 6.33
CA ARG A 252 -20.03 5.20 5.06
C ARG A 252 -21.55 5.01 5.19
N PRO A 253 -22.10 4.30 6.19
CA PRO A 253 -23.55 4.19 6.37
C PRO A 253 -24.23 5.56 6.52
N GLU A 254 -23.61 6.49 7.26
CA GLU A 254 -24.11 7.86 7.40
C GLU A 254 -24.10 8.63 6.08
N LYS A 255 -22.99 8.56 5.33
CA LYS A 255 -22.89 9.17 3.99
C LYS A 255 -23.98 8.67 3.06
N ILE A 256 -24.21 7.35 3.04
CA ILE A 256 -25.24 6.74 2.19
C ILE A 256 -26.63 7.20 2.61
N ARG A 257 -26.91 7.27 3.91
CA ARG A 257 -28.19 7.78 4.41
C ARG A 257 -28.42 9.24 3.98
N ILE A 258 -27.42 10.11 4.14
CA ILE A 258 -27.49 11.52 3.71
C ILE A 258 -27.79 11.62 2.21
N VAL A 259 -27.07 10.86 1.38
CA VAL A 259 -27.30 10.84 -0.08
C VAL A 259 -28.68 10.26 -0.44
N ALA A 260 -29.17 9.28 0.32
CA ALA A 260 -30.50 8.69 0.12
C ALA A 260 -31.63 9.65 0.49
N ASP A 261 -31.44 10.43 1.56
CA ASP A 261 -32.35 11.46 2.05
C ASP A 261 -32.44 12.63 1.04
N ASP A 262 -31.31 13.11 0.51
CA ASP A 262 -31.27 14.14 -0.54
C ASP A 262 -31.87 13.63 -1.88
N GLY A 263 -31.49 12.42 -2.29
CA GLY A 263 -32.09 11.74 -3.43
C GLY A 263 -31.68 12.22 -4.81
N ARG A 264 -31.07 13.40 -4.98
CA ARG A 264 -30.67 13.93 -6.32
C ARG A 264 -29.62 13.05 -6.98
N GLY A 265 -28.76 12.43 -6.18
CA GLY A 265 -27.66 11.60 -6.65
C GLY A 265 -27.98 10.13 -6.91
N LEU A 266 -29.14 9.63 -6.45
CA LEU A 266 -29.45 8.20 -6.53
C LEU A 266 -29.57 7.68 -7.96
N PRO A 267 -30.27 8.34 -8.91
CA PRO A 267 -30.48 7.79 -10.26
C PRO A 267 -29.19 7.58 -11.06
N ASP A 268 -28.12 8.32 -10.74
CA ASP A 268 -26.84 8.31 -11.47
C ASP A 268 -25.68 7.82 -10.61
N LEU A 269 -25.98 7.25 -9.44
CA LEU A 269 -24.99 6.79 -8.48
C LEU A 269 -24.08 5.73 -9.11
N LYS A 270 -22.77 5.96 -9.07
CA LYS A 270 -21.78 5.00 -9.57
C LYS A 270 -20.68 4.77 -8.54
N VAL A 271 -20.61 3.55 -8.03
CA VAL A 271 -19.62 3.16 -7.01
C VAL A 271 -18.68 2.06 -7.50
N CYS A 272 -19.06 1.30 -8.52
CA CYS A 272 -18.28 0.18 -9.00
C CYS A 272 -16.89 0.60 -9.51
N TRP A 273 -15.87 -0.12 -9.04
CA TRP A 273 -14.45 0.07 -9.38
C TRP A 273 -13.93 -0.91 -10.43
N GLN A 274 -14.74 -1.90 -10.84
CA GLN A 274 -14.31 -2.91 -11.81
C GLN A 274 -13.91 -2.24 -13.12
N PRO A 275 -12.78 -2.65 -13.73
CA PRO A 275 -12.32 -2.10 -15.00
C PRO A 275 -13.40 -2.15 -16.08
N ASP A 276 -13.48 -1.08 -16.87
CA ASP A 276 -14.36 -0.94 -18.04
C ASP A 276 -15.87 -1.12 -17.75
N GLN A 277 -16.27 -1.08 -16.48
CA GLN A 277 -17.67 -1.14 -16.10
C GLN A 277 -18.28 0.26 -16.19
N VAL A 278 -19.18 0.51 -17.14
CA VAL A 278 -19.91 1.80 -17.25
C VAL A 278 -20.91 2.01 -16.11
N GLY A 279 -21.63 0.95 -15.69
CA GLY A 279 -22.63 0.99 -14.61
C GLY A 279 -22.14 0.46 -13.26
N ASN A 280 -23.04 0.01 -12.39
CA ASN A 280 -22.71 -0.77 -11.20
C ASN A 280 -22.85 -2.27 -11.49
N CYS A 281 -21.87 -3.09 -11.09
CA CYS A 281 -21.91 -4.52 -11.38
C CYS A 281 -22.80 -5.34 -10.43
N GLY A 282 -23.16 -4.77 -9.27
CA GLY A 282 -24.02 -5.44 -8.27
C GLY A 282 -23.40 -6.65 -7.55
N ARG A 283 -22.13 -6.97 -7.81
CA ARG A 283 -21.46 -8.19 -7.30
C ARG A 283 -20.10 -7.96 -6.63
N CYS A 284 -19.46 -6.81 -6.83
CA CYS A 284 -18.22 -6.50 -6.13
C CYS A 284 -18.50 -6.00 -4.71
N VAL A 285 -17.52 -6.10 -3.81
CA VAL A 285 -17.65 -5.66 -2.40
C VAL A 285 -18.18 -4.23 -2.28
N LYS A 286 -17.69 -3.31 -3.12
CA LYS A 286 -18.11 -1.90 -3.11
C LYS A 286 -19.55 -1.72 -3.59
N CYS A 287 -20.02 -2.52 -4.55
CA CYS A 287 -21.43 -2.50 -4.94
C CYS A 287 -22.30 -3.07 -3.81
N LEU A 288 -21.98 -4.28 -3.33
CA LEU A 288 -22.82 -4.97 -2.36
C LEU A 288 -22.90 -4.26 -1.01
N ILE A 289 -21.81 -3.64 -0.55
CA ILE A 289 -21.83 -2.83 0.66
C ILE A 289 -22.69 -1.57 0.49
N THR A 290 -22.60 -0.90 -0.67
CA THR A 290 -23.46 0.26 -0.96
C THR A 290 -24.92 -0.15 -1.08
N MET A 291 -25.22 -1.26 -1.78
CA MET A 291 -26.56 -1.80 -1.89
C MET A 291 -27.15 -2.19 -0.53
N THR A 292 -26.34 -2.80 0.35
CA THR A 292 -26.72 -3.16 1.72
C THR A 292 -27.14 -1.92 2.52
N ASN A 293 -26.36 -0.84 2.47
CA ASN A 293 -26.69 0.40 3.15
C ASN A 293 -27.86 1.15 2.50
N LEU A 294 -28.00 1.12 1.18
CA LEU A 294 -29.16 1.69 0.49
C LEU A 294 -30.45 0.92 0.81
N ALA A 295 -30.38 -0.41 0.97
CA ALA A 295 -31.49 -1.22 1.42
C ALA A 295 -31.89 -0.84 2.86
N ALA A 296 -30.92 -0.66 3.75
CA ALA A 296 -31.15 -0.18 5.11
C ALA A 296 -31.78 1.22 5.14
N ALA A 297 -31.44 2.08 4.18
CA ALA A 297 -32.02 3.41 4.02
C ALA A 297 -33.35 3.43 3.22
N GLY A 298 -33.86 2.26 2.79
CA GLY A 298 -35.09 2.18 1.98
C GLY A 298 -34.99 2.87 0.61
N ALA A 299 -33.79 2.94 0.03
CA ALA A 299 -33.51 3.71 -1.20
C ALA A 299 -32.81 2.89 -2.29
N LEU A 300 -32.67 1.57 -2.13
CA LEU A 300 -31.99 0.69 -3.10
C LEU A 300 -32.67 0.69 -4.47
N ASP A 301 -34.00 0.71 -4.50
CA ASP A 301 -34.83 0.71 -5.70
C ASP A 301 -34.70 2.01 -6.54
N ARG A 302 -34.22 3.09 -5.92
CA ARG A 302 -33.99 4.40 -6.55
C ARG A 302 -32.60 4.53 -7.18
N ALA A 303 -31.72 3.54 -7.00
CA ALA A 303 -30.34 3.56 -7.47
C ALA A 303 -30.08 2.54 -8.60
N PRO A 304 -29.15 2.82 -9.54
CA PRO A 304 -28.94 1.99 -10.74
C PRO A 304 -28.05 0.78 -10.43
N PHE A 305 -28.53 -0.11 -9.56
CA PHE A 305 -27.92 -1.42 -9.31
C PHE A 305 -28.74 -2.53 -9.95
N PRO A 306 -28.10 -3.60 -10.45
CA PRO A 306 -28.78 -4.86 -10.72
C PRO A 306 -29.48 -5.37 -9.44
N PRO A 307 -30.65 -6.03 -9.53
CA PRO A 307 -31.37 -6.56 -8.37
C PRO A 307 -30.70 -7.85 -7.86
N THR A 308 -29.54 -7.70 -7.23
CA THR A 308 -28.67 -8.83 -6.84
C THR A 308 -28.38 -8.93 -5.36
N LEU A 309 -28.89 -8.03 -4.50
CA LEU A 309 -28.65 -8.11 -3.05
C LEU A 309 -29.40 -9.28 -2.43
N THR A 310 -28.67 -10.36 -2.17
CA THR A 310 -29.13 -11.60 -1.55
C THR A 310 -28.06 -12.11 -0.58
N VAL A 311 -28.43 -13.04 0.31
CA VAL A 311 -27.47 -13.74 1.18
C VAL A 311 -26.33 -14.35 0.35
N ASP A 312 -26.67 -15.09 -0.71
CA ASP A 312 -25.70 -15.74 -1.59
C ASP A 312 -24.77 -14.73 -2.27
N SER A 313 -25.28 -13.58 -2.71
CA SER A 313 -24.45 -12.54 -3.29
C SER A 313 -23.40 -12.01 -2.32
N VAL A 314 -23.75 -11.85 -1.03
CA VAL A 314 -22.84 -11.38 0.02
C VAL A 314 -21.80 -12.45 0.34
N LEU A 315 -22.21 -13.71 0.46
CA LEU A 315 -21.31 -14.83 0.69
C LEU A 315 -20.35 -15.08 -0.48
N SER A 316 -20.75 -14.71 -1.71
CA SER A 316 -19.91 -14.87 -2.91
C SER A 316 -18.80 -13.80 -3.08
N VAL A 317 -18.73 -12.80 -2.18
CA VAL A 317 -17.78 -11.69 -2.32
C VAL A 317 -16.35 -12.18 -2.12
N PRO A 318 -15.43 -12.05 -3.09
CA PRO A 318 -14.10 -12.63 -2.97
C PRO A 318 -13.20 -11.93 -1.93
N MET A 319 -13.46 -10.66 -1.61
CA MET A 319 -12.60 -9.84 -0.74
C MET A 319 -13.42 -8.92 0.16
N VAL A 320 -13.11 -8.91 1.46
CA VAL A 320 -13.76 -8.04 2.45
C VAL A 320 -12.70 -7.20 3.17
N TYR A 321 -12.79 -5.88 3.04
CA TYR A 321 -12.00 -4.98 3.88
C TYR A 321 -12.82 -4.65 5.13
N GLN A 322 -12.45 -5.24 6.25
CA GLN A 322 -13.21 -5.23 7.50
C GLN A 322 -13.65 -3.82 7.95
N PRO A 323 -12.79 -2.77 7.97
CA PRO A 323 -13.21 -1.44 8.38
C PRO A 323 -14.35 -0.84 7.54
N TYR A 324 -14.50 -1.23 6.27
CA TYR A 324 -15.62 -0.76 5.46
C TYR A 324 -16.94 -1.44 5.85
N VAL A 325 -16.90 -2.73 6.19
CA VAL A 325 -18.08 -3.58 6.41
C VAL A 325 -18.57 -3.54 7.86
N GLU A 326 -17.68 -3.40 8.83
CA GLU A 326 -18.00 -3.36 10.26
C GLU A 326 -19.07 -2.32 10.59
N ASP A 327 -18.84 -1.05 10.21
CA ASP A 327 -19.80 0.05 10.42
C ASP A 327 -21.16 -0.26 9.78
N THR A 328 -21.15 -0.92 8.62
CA THR A 328 -22.37 -1.32 7.92
C THR A 328 -23.12 -2.36 8.74
N VAL A 329 -22.46 -3.44 9.15
CA VAL A 329 -23.05 -4.56 9.88
C VAL A 329 -23.64 -4.12 11.22
N GLU A 330 -22.96 -3.25 11.94
CA GLU A 330 -23.41 -2.72 13.23
C GLU A 330 -24.69 -1.88 13.13
N ARG A 331 -24.91 -1.24 11.98
CA ARG A 331 -26.00 -0.28 11.76
C ARG A 331 -27.15 -0.84 10.91
N LEU A 332 -27.04 -2.08 10.41
CA LEU A 332 -28.13 -2.72 9.67
C LEU A 332 -29.36 -2.87 10.57
N PRO A 333 -30.59 -2.64 10.07
CA PRO A 333 -31.82 -2.89 10.81
C PRO A 333 -32.20 -4.38 10.79
N ASP A 334 -33.15 -4.80 11.62
CA ASP A 334 -33.47 -6.23 11.85
C ASP A 334 -34.14 -6.90 10.65
N GLU A 335 -34.80 -6.13 9.79
CA GLU A 335 -35.35 -6.60 8.51
C GLU A 335 -34.25 -7.13 7.58
N LEU A 336 -33.00 -6.73 7.79
CA LEU A 336 -31.82 -7.20 7.06
C LEU A 336 -30.96 -8.16 7.89
N ALA A 337 -31.51 -8.82 8.91
CA ALA A 337 -30.77 -9.73 9.79
C ALA A 337 -30.05 -10.87 9.06
N ASP A 338 -30.62 -11.41 7.98
CA ASP A 338 -29.98 -12.46 7.18
C ASP A 338 -28.79 -11.92 6.37
N ILE A 339 -28.91 -10.72 5.81
CA ILE A 339 -27.80 -10.02 5.16
C ILE A 339 -26.71 -9.65 6.18
N ARG A 340 -27.10 -9.19 7.37
CA ARG A 340 -26.19 -8.92 8.50
C ARG A 340 -25.42 -10.19 8.88
N ARG A 341 -26.11 -11.34 8.94
CA ARG A 341 -25.48 -12.64 9.20
C ARG A 341 -24.55 -13.04 8.08
N ALA A 342 -24.94 -12.87 6.81
CA ALA A 342 -24.10 -13.16 5.67
C ALA A 342 -22.80 -12.35 5.68
N TRP A 343 -22.87 -11.05 6.00
CA TRP A 343 -21.67 -10.23 6.18
C TRP A 343 -20.81 -10.69 7.36
N ARG A 344 -21.41 -11.02 8.51
CA ARG A 344 -20.67 -11.57 9.66
C ARG A 344 -20.01 -12.91 9.33
N THR A 345 -20.71 -13.80 8.64
CA THR A 345 -20.18 -15.07 8.14
C THR A 345 -19.04 -14.79 7.19
N ARG A 346 -19.19 -13.89 6.22
CA ARG A 346 -18.14 -13.58 5.26
C ARG A 346 -16.91 -12.94 5.93
N MET A 347 -17.14 -12.05 6.89
CA MET A 347 -16.08 -11.50 7.74
C MET A 347 -15.39 -12.63 8.52
N ALA A 348 -16.13 -13.56 9.11
CA ALA A 348 -15.59 -14.69 9.88
C ALA A 348 -14.95 -15.80 9.06
N GLU A 349 -15.41 -16.08 7.84
CA GLU A 349 -14.77 -16.98 6.88
C GLU A 349 -13.44 -16.40 6.41
N HIS A 350 -13.38 -15.09 6.23
CA HIS A 350 -12.12 -14.38 6.02
C HIS A 350 -11.21 -14.45 7.27
N LEU A 351 -11.73 -14.78 8.46
CA LEU A 351 -10.98 -15.12 9.68
C LEU A 351 -10.67 -16.64 9.82
N GLY A 352 -11.22 -17.52 8.96
CA GLY A 352 -11.24 -18.98 9.16
C GLY A 352 -10.49 -19.80 8.10
N GLU A 353 -9.72 -19.15 7.24
CA GLU A 353 -8.95 -19.76 6.15
C GLU A 353 -7.43 -19.75 6.47
N PRO A 354 -6.60 -20.71 5.99
CA PRO A 354 -5.39 -21.18 6.66
C PRO A 354 -4.48 -20.03 7.08
N VAL A 355 -4.26 -20.02 8.39
CA VAL A 355 -3.39 -19.09 9.06
C VAL A 355 -1.98 -19.26 8.52
N LEU A 356 -1.42 -18.20 7.95
CA LEU A 356 0.03 -18.17 7.74
C LEU A 356 0.69 -18.09 9.12
N ARG A 357 1.38 -19.16 9.50
CA ARG A 357 2.05 -19.30 10.79
C ARG A 357 3.44 -18.71 10.71
N ILE A 358 3.73 -17.73 11.57
CA ILE A 358 5.06 -17.15 11.71
C ILE A 358 5.74 -17.78 12.93
N ALA A 359 6.97 -18.24 12.77
CA ALA A 359 7.69 -18.97 13.81
C ALA A 359 8.13 -18.09 15.00
N SER A 360 8.27 -16.77 14.80
CA SER A 360 8.62 -15.81 15.86
C SER A 360 8.17 -14.38 15.56
N HIS A 361 7.74 -13.65 16.59
CA HIS A 361 7.27 -12.26 16.49
C HIS A 361 8.17 -11.26 17.28
N VAL A 362 9.42 -11.08 16.86
CA VAL A 362 10.21 -9.90 17.32
C VAL A 362 10.64 -9.12 16.09
N PRO A 363 9.86 -8.10 15.68
CA PRO A 363 10.19 -7.29 14.51
C PRO A 363 11.51 -6.54 14.73
N ILE A 364 12.39 -6.56 13.74
CA ILE A 364 13.64 -5.81 13.77
C ILE A 364 13.70 -4.87 12.56
N ASP A 365 13.93 -3.57 12.82
CA ASP A 365 14.05 -2.49 11.82
C ASP A 365 12.75 -1.98 11.16
N GLY A 366 11.62 -1.96 11.86
CA GLY A 366 10.40 -1.29 11.35
C GLY A 366 9.87 -1.87 10.02
N ILE A 367 10.44 -2.99 9.58
CA ILE A 367 9.93 -3.83 8.50
C ILE A 367 8.93 -4.75 9.17
N ASP A 368 7.66 -4.35 9.15
CA ASP A 368 6.60 -5.18 9.68
C ASP A 368 6.24 -6.25 8.63
N LEU A 369 7.15 -7.21 8.43
CA LEU A 369 6.92 -8.33 7.51
C LEU A 369 5.69 -9.15 7.90
N VAL A 370 5.26 -9.07 9.16
CA VAL A 370 4.00 -9.62 9.65
C VAL A 370 2.84 -8.85 9.04
N LEU A 371 2.82 -7.52 9.16
CA LEU A 371 1.82 -6.67 8.49
C LEU A 371 1.84 -6.85 6.97
N GLU A 372 3.01 -7.04 6.35
CA GLU A 372 3.07 -7.32 4.91
C GLU A 372 2.50 -8.68 4.54
N ALA A 373 2.78 -9.68 5.38
CA ALA A 373 2.17 -10.98 5.23
C ALA A 373 0.64 -10.90 5.43
N GLU A 374 0.17 -10.09 6.38
CA GLU A 374 -1.24 -9.83 6.66
C GLU A 374 -1.92 -9.13 5.48
N LEU A 375 -1.32 -8.08 4.92
CA LEU A 375 -1.86 -7.34 3.78
C LEU A 375 -1.91 -8.22 2.52
N ALA A 376 -0.87 -9.00 2.26
CA ALA A 376 -0.82 -9.91 1.14
C ALA A 376 -1.79 -11.10 1.29
N ALA A 377 -1.93 -11.63 2.51
CA ALA A 377 -2.92 -12.63 2.85
C ALA A 377 -4.34 -12.07 2.68
N ALA A 378 -4.60 -10.86 3.21
CA ALA A 378 -5.89 -10.18 3.10
C ALA A 378 -6.28 -9.94 1.63
N ALA A 379 -5.30 -9.60 0.77
CA ALA A 379 -5.50 -9.42 -0.66
C ALA A 379 -5.95 -10.68 -1.42
N VAL A 380 -5.81 -11.87 -0.82
CA VAL A 380 -6.31 -13.15 -1.37
C VAL A 380 -7.39 -13.80 -0.50
N GLY A 381 -7.93 -13.09 0.49
CA GLY A 381 -8.99 -13.67 1.31
C GLY A 381 -8.54 -14.29 2.64
N ARG A 382 -7.29 -14.13 3.09
CA ARG A 382 -6.67 -14.92 4.18
C ARG A 382 -6.05 -14.04 5.30
N GLN A 383 -5.57 -14.66 6.39
CA GLN A 383 -4.91 -13.97 7.52
C GLN A 383 -3.55 -14.57 7.91
N VAL A 384 -2.78 -13.81 8.69
CA VAL A 384 -1.60 -14.26 9.45
C VAL A 384 -2.00 -14.35 10.91
N GLY A 385 -1.56 -15.40 11.60
CA GLY A 385 -1.89 -15.64 13.00
C GLY A 385 -0.64 -15.70 13.88
N PRO A 386 -0.82 -15.63 15.22
CA PRO A 386 0.28 -15.57 16.16
C PRO A 386 1.11 -16.86 16.17
N PRO A 387 2.36 -16.83 16.69
CA PRO A 387 3.21 -18.01 16.85
C PRO A 387 2.65 -18.96 17.92
N ALA A 388 1.66 -19.80 17.58
CA ALA A 388 1.19 -20.95 18.39
C ALA A 388 0.02 -21.75 17.78
N GLU A 389 -0.62 -21.32 16.69
CA GLU A 389 -1.82 -21.98 16.14
C GLU A 389 -1.52 -22.93 14.95
N GLU A 390 -2.42 -23.87 14.67
CA GLU A 390 -2.40 -24.70 13.44
C GLU A 390 -2.45 -23.78 12.21
N GLY A 391 -1.49 -23.93 11.29
CA GLY A 391 -1.38 -23.06 10.11
C GLY A 391 -0.21 -23.40 9.20
N THR A 392 -0.19 -22.81 8.00
CA THR A 392 0.87 -22.99 7.00
C THR A 392 2.08 -22.15 7.40
N PRO A 393 3.24 -22.75 7.75
CA PRO A 393 4.38 -21.98 8.18
C PRO A 393 5.01 -21.17 7.04
N LEU A 394 5.45 -19.94 7.35
CA LEU A 394 6.17 -19.08 6.42
C LEU A 394 7.68 -19.32 6.48
N GLY A 395 8.25 -19.80 5.37
CA GLY A 395 9.67 -20.11 5.28
C GLY A 395 9.94 -21.33 4.43
N TRP A 396 10.91 -22.16 4.84
CA TRP A 396 11.27 -23.38 4.10
C TRP A 396 11.25 -24.60 5.02
N GLY A 397 10.54 -25.63 4.60
CA GLY A 397 10.33 -26.84 5.37
C GLY A 397 9.14 -27.61 4.81
N GLU A 398 8.76 -28.69 5.48
CA GLU A 398 7.63 -29.51 5.04
C GLU A 398 6.31 -28.77 5.24
N GLY A 399 5.50 -28.68 4.19
CA GLY A 399 4.23 -27.94 4.21
C GLY A 399 4.37 -26.42 4.35
N ALA A 400 5.58 -25.85 4.25
CA ALA A 400 5.83 -24.42 4.39
C ALA A 400 5.59 -23.66 3.07
N LEU A 401 4.95 -22.50 3.17
CA LEU A 401 4.88 -21.53 2.08
C LEU A 401 6.23 -20.80 1.98
N SER A 402 6.90 -20.99 0.85
CA SER A 402 8.19 -20.35 0.55
C SER A 402 8.11 -18.84 0.68
N MET A 403 8.87 -18.27 1.61
CA MET A 403 8.84 -16.84 1.82
C MET A 403 9.65 -16.11 0.73
N ARG A 404 9.05 -15.07 0.14
CA ARG A 404 9.64 -14.22 -0.90
C ARG A 404 9.68 -12.78 -0.42
N ALA A 405 10.46 -11.94 -1.09
CA ALA A 405 10.43 -10.51 -0.82
C ALA A 405 9.13 -9.89 -1.36
N PRO A 406 8.40 -9.08 -0.57
CA PRO A 406 7.38 -8.20 -1.11
C PRO A 406 7.96 -7.32 -2.22
N ALA A 407 7.15 -6.98 -3.24
CA ALA A 407 7.62 -6.30 -4.44
C ALA A 407 8.44 -5.04 -4.12
N ARG A 408 7.95 -4.24 -3.16
CA ARG A 408 8.59 -3.00 -2.72
C ARG A 408 9.93 -3.18 -2.01
N TRP A 409 10.27 -4.36 -1.49
CA TRP A 409 11.54 -4.59 -0.79
C TRP A 409 12.65 -5.14 -1.68
N ARG A 410 12.33 -5.48 -2.94
CA ARG A 410 13.31 -6.05 -3.87
C ARG A 410 14.45 -5.10 -4.19
N HIS A 411 14.17 -3.81 -4.34
CA HIS A 411 15.22 -2.83 -4.60
C HIS A 411 16.25 -2.83 -3.47
N ARG A 412 15.82 -2.93 -2.19
CA ARG A 412 16.73 -3.09 -1.04
C ARG A 412 17.50 -4.40 -1.08
N LEU A 413 16.91 -5.51 -1.51
CA LEU A 413 17.62 -6.77 -1.64
C LEU A 413 18.67 -6.76 -2.76
N THR A 414 18.35 -6.11 -3.87
CA THR A 414 19.28 -5.92 -4.99
C THR A 414 20.38 -4.93 -4.62
N ALA A 415 20.05 -3.88 -3.87
CA ALA A 415 21.00 -2.86 -3.41
C ALA A 415 21.78 -3.26 -2.15
N ALA A 416 21.35 -4.30 -1.43
CA ALA A 416 22.11 -4.90 -0.35
C ALA A 416 23.35 -5.59 -0.95
N VAL A 417 24.36 -4.78 -1.24
CA VAL A 417 25.69 -5.26 -1.60
C VAL A 417 26.30 -5.87 -0.34
N ASP A 418 27.08 -6.93 -0.53
CA ASP A 418 27.88 -7.52 0.53
C ASP A 418 28.95 -6.51 0.99
N GLU A 419 28.57 -5.64 1.91
CA GLU A 419 29.50 -4.76 2.60
C GLU A 419 30.42 -5.65 3.44
N GLY A 420 31.74 -5.47 3.30
CA GLY A 420 32.75 -6.30 3.94
C GLY A 420 32.66 -6.37 5.46
N LEU A 421 33.72 -6.89 6.10
CA LEU A 421 33.79 -7.15 7.55
C LEU A 421 33.14 -6.04 8.39
N ARG A 422 32.02 -6.37 9.04
CA ARG A 422 31.30 -5.46 9.94
C ARG A 422 31.92 -5.52 11.34
N PRO A 423 31.76 -4.46 12.17
CA PRO A 423 32.41 -4.40 13.48
C PRO A 423 32.07 -5.55 14.43
N THR A 424 30.93 -6.22 14.22
CA THR A 424 30.52 -7.41 14.96
C THR A 424 30.46 -8.61 14.02
N THR A 425 31.28 -9.64 14.27
CA THR A 425 31.33 -10.86 13.43
C THR A 425 30.02 -11.63 13.48
N TRP A 426 29.45 -11.83 14.66
CA TRP A 426 28.16 -12.48 14.81
C TRP A 426 27.39 -11.90 15.98
N THR A 427 26.06 -11.90 15.83
CA THR A 427 25.10 -11.56 16.87
C THR A 427 24.09 -12.68 16.98
N TYR A 428 23.95 -13.25 18.17
CA TYR A 428 22.80 -14.09 18.51
C TYR A 428 21.63 -13.19 18.89
N LEU A 429 20.51 -13.33 18.18
CA LEU A 429 19.28 -12.56 18.42
C LEU A 429 18.08 -13.50 18.30
N GLY A 430 17.59 -13.99 19.44
CA GLY A 430 16.53 -14.99 19.50
C GLY A 430 16.16 -15.40 20.93
N ASP A 431 15.48 -16.51 21.09
CA ASP A 431 15.02 -17.00 22.40
C ASP A 431 16.13 -17.73 23.15
N GLY A 432 16.08 -17.70 24.48
CA GLY A 432 17.01 -18.47 25.31
C GLY A 432 16.71 -19.97 25.28
N GLY A 433 17.66 -20.80 25.71
CA GLY A 433 17.48 -22.26 25.80
C GLY A 433 18.79 -23.03 25.69
N GLN A 434 18.71 -24.35 25.78
CA GLN A 434 19.89 -25.22 25.68
C GLN A 434 20.53 -25.12 24.29
N LEU A 435 19.72 -25.22 23.22
CA LEU A 435 20.21 -25.09 21.85
C LEU A 435 20.83 -23.70 21.57
N ALA A 436 20.27 -22.64 22.17
CA ALA A 436 20.83 -21.30 22.09
C ALA A 436 22.21 -21.22 22.77
N ALA A 437 22.36 -21.81 23.95
CA ALA A 437 23.64 -21.86 24.66
C ALA A 437 24.70 -22.64 23.88
N GLU A 438 24.32 -23.80 23.33
CA GLU A 438 25.20 -24.61 22.47
C GLU A 438 25.62 -23.85 21.20
N ALA A 439 24.69 -23.14 20.56
CA ALA A 439 24.97 -22.31 19.40
C ALA A 439 25.96 -21.18 19.73
N VAL A 440 25.75 -20.46 20.83
CA VAL A 440 26.62 -19.37 21.29
C VAL A 440 28.04 -19.87 21.55
N VAL A 441 28.20 -20.97 22.28
CA VAL A 441 29.51 -21.57 22.57
C VAL A 441 30.21 -21.99 21.27
N ALA A 442 29.49 -22.62 20.34
CA ALA A 442 30.03 -23.04 19.06
C ALA A 442 30.48 -21.85 18.20
N MET A 443 29.68 -20.78 18.12
CA MET A 443 30.03 -19.57 17.37
C MET A 443 31.21 -18.83 17.98
N GLU A 444 31.29 -18.75 19.31
CA GLU A 444 32.42 -18.13 20.00
C GLU A 444 33.73 -18.91 19.74
N ALA A 445 33.67 -20.24 19.74
CA ALA A 445 34.80 -21.08 19.40
C ALA A 445 35.20 -20.97 17.91
N ALA A 446 34.24 -20.86 16.99
CA ALA A 446 34.49 -20.85 15.55
C ALA A 446 34.89 -19.47 15.00
N TRP A 447 34.27 -18.40 15.51
CA TRP A 447 34.31 -17.05 14.92
C TRP A 447 34.76 -15.97 15.90
N GLY A 448 35.17 -16.35 17.12
CA GLY A 448 35.59 -15.42 18.17
C GLY A 448 34.42 -14.71 18.84
N THR A 449 34.72 -13.66 19.62
CA THR A 449 33.72 -12.95 20.42
C THR A 449 32.65 -12.27 19.57
N GLY A 450 31.37 -12.50 19.91
CA GLY A 450 30.22 -11.85 19.29
C GLY A 450 29.32 -11.16 20.32
N LYS A 451 28.07 -10.86 19.91
CA LYS A 451 27.06 -10.26 20.78
C LYS A 451 25.89 -11.22 20.99
N VAL A 452 25.32 -11.22 22.18
CA VAL A 452 24.15 -12.04 22.52
C VAL A 452 23.03 -11.15 23.04
N VAL A 453 21.87 -11.24 22.40
CA VAL A 453 20.63 -10.57 22.78
C VAL A 453 19.55 -11.65 22.81
N ALA A 454 19.14 -12.06 24.02
CA ALA A 454 18.15 -13.12 24.21
C ALA A 454 16.83 -12.55 24.73
N ALA A 455 15.70 -12.94 24.13
CA ALA A 455 14.36 -12.47 24.50
C ALA A 455 13.83 -13.10 25.80
N THR A 456 14.33 -14.28 26.17
CA THR A 456 13.90 -15.03 27.37
C THR A 456 15.08 -15.49 28.23
N HIS A 457 14.88 -15.47 29.55
CA HIS A 457 15.91 -15.63 30.59
C HIS A 457 16.22 -17.12 30.84
N PRO A 458 17.47 -17.59 30.76
CA PRO A 458 17.86 -18.88 31.34
C PRO A 458 17.98 -18.71 32.86
N VAL A 459 17.36 -19.58 33.66
CA VAL A 459 17.38 -19.48 35.14
C VAL A 459 18.82 -19.25 35.65
N GLY A 460 19.08 -18.10 36.30
CA GLY A 460 20.35 -17.76 36.96
C GLY A 460 21.34 -16.83 36.24
N GLY A 461 21.04 -16.30 35.04
CA GLY A 461 21.89 -15.31 34.34
C GLY A 461 21.55 -13.82 34.61
N PRO A 462 22.38 -12.85 34.17
CA PRO A 462 22.06 -11.42 34.22
C PRO A 462 20.87 -11.06 33.31
N ARG A 463 20.10 -10.01 33.67
CA ARG A 463 18.93 -9.53 32.91
C ARG A 463 19.29 -9.19 31.45
N PRO A 464 18.51 -9.62 30.45
CA PRO A 464 18.70 -9.19 29.07
C PRO A 464 18.44 -7.68 28.93
N LEU A 465 19.15 -7.06 27.98
CA LEU A 465 18.93 -5.66 27.58
C LEU A 465 17.59 -5.58 26.83
N ASP A 466 16.66 -4.78 27.37
CA ASP A 466 15.42 -4.41 26.67
C ASP A 466 15.77 -3.36 25.61
N LEU A 467 16.10 -3.82 24.40
CA LEU A 467 16.47 -2.95 23.29
C LEU A 467 15.21 -2.58 22.50
N ASP A 468 15.01 -1.29 22.26
CA ASP A 468 13.95 -0.82 21.37
C ASP A 468 14.21 -1.24 19.90
N ARG A 469 13.18 -1.11 19.06
CA ARG A 469 13.22 -1.50 17.63
C ARG A 469 14.36 -0.83 16.86
N SER A 470 14.69 0.41 17.21
CA SER A 470 15.76 1.19 16.57
C SER A 470 17.15 0.67 16.96
N ALA A 471 17.31 0.20 18.20
CA ALA A 471 18.53 -0.40 18.69
C ALA A 471 18.80 -1.78 18.06
N HIS A 472 17.76 -2.61 17.88
CA HIS A 472 17.91 -3.87 17.14
C HIS A 472 18.36 -3.66 15.69
N ALA A 473 17.76 -2.68 15.02
CA ALA A 473 18.11 -2.32 13.65
C ALA A 473 19.57 -1.85 13.51
N ALA A 474 20.00 -0.97 14.41
CA ALA A 474 21.38 -0.49 14.44
C ALA A 474 22.37 -1.64 14.71
N LEU A 475 22.00 -2.58 15.59
CA LEU A 475 22.79 -3.78 15.85
C LEU A 475 22.94 -4.65 14.60
N LEU A 476 21.86 -4.92 13.85
CA LEU A 476 21.95 -5.74 12.64
C LEU A 476 22.77 -5.08 11.53
N ARG A 477 22.66 -3.76 11.37
CA ARG A 477 23.50 -3.01 10.41
C ARG A 477 25.00 -3.08 10.72
N THR A 478 25.38 -3.39 11.96
CA THR A 478 26.80 -3.55 12.37
C THR A 478 27.24 -5.00 12.52
N THR A 479 26.35 -5.95 12.22
CA THR A 479 26.56 -7.40 12.40
C THR A 479 26.78 -8.08 11.05
N THR A 480 27.80 -8.94 10.97
CA THR A 480 28.08 -9.78 9.78
C THR A 480 27.16 -11.00 9.72
N VAL A 481 27.00 -11.75 10.82
CA VAL A 481 26.08 -12.91 10.91
C VAL A 481 25.01 -12.68 11.98
N ARG A 482 23.72 -12.73 11.63
CA ARG A 482 22.64 -12.84 12.62
C ARG A 482 22.28 -14.30 12.79
N ALA A 483 22.43 -14.80 14.00
CA ALA A 483 22.09 -16.17 14.37
C ALA A 483 20.88 -16.24 15.30
N TRP A 484 20.08 -17.29 15.18
CA TRP A 484 19.03 -17.65 16.14
C TRP A 484 18.89 -19.17 16.25
N ALA A 485 18.41 -19.66 17.38
CA ALA A 485 18.09 -21.08 17.56
C ALA A 485 16.60 -21.32 17.26
N SER A 486 16.28 -22.46 16.66
CA SER A 486 14.90 -22.92 16.46
C SER A 486 14.83 -24.45 16.42
N GLU A 487 13.84 -25.01 17.10
CA GLU A 487 13.49 -26.44 17.05
C GLU A 487 12.30 -26.70 16.12
N GLU A 488 11.79 -25.67 15.44
CA GLU A 488 10.69 -25.77 14.49
C GLU A 488 11.10 -26.52 13.21
N PRO A 489 10.20 -27.32 12.61
CA PRO A 489 10.46 -28.04 11.36
C PRO A 489 10.45 -27.13 10.12
N VAL A 490 10.73 -25.84 10.31
CA VAL A 490 10.84 -24.84 9.26
C VAL A 490 12.00 -23.88 9.53
N VAL A 491 12.64 -23.42 8.45
CA VAL A 491 13.50 -22.25 8.46
C VAL A 491 12.61 -21.02 8.55
N ASP A 492 12.78 -20.22 9.61
CA ASP A 492 12.00 -19.00 9.85
C ASP A 492 12.21 -18.02 8.69
N GLY A 493 11.19 -17.89 7.83
CA GLY A 493 11.26 -16.98 6.70
C GLY A 493 11.48 -15.56 7.17
N VAL A 494 10.67 -15.07 8.11
CA VAL A 494 10.62 -13.66 8.52
C VAL A 494 11.97 -13.22 9.06
N ARG A 495 12.52 -13.94 10.04
CA ARG A 495 13.85 -13.64 10.59
C ARG A 495 14.93 -13.70 9.50
N THR A 496 14.82 -14.63 8.56
CA THR A 496 15.74 -14.74 7.42
C THR A 496 15.70 -13.52 6.51
N LEU A 497 14.52 -13.06 6.08
CA LEU A 497 14.39 -11.90 5.20
C LEU A 497 14.78 -10.59 5.89
N GLU A 498 14.37 -10.38 7.14
CA GLU A 498 14.82 -9.22 7.93
C GLU A 498 16.36 -9.14 7.98
N THR A 499 17.00 -10.28 8.22
CA THR A 499 18.46 -10.37 8.30
C THR A 499 19.10 -9.92 6.99
N VAL A 500 18.60 -10.45 5.88
CA VAL A 500 19.11 -10.12 4.55
C VAL A 500 18.83 -8.65 4.20
N LEU A 501 17.66 -8.10 4.55
CA LEU A 501 17.30 -6.69 4.34
C LEU A 501 18.15 -5.73 5.17
N ALA A 502 18.67 -6.18 6.32
CA ALA A 502 19.66 -5.45 7.13
C ALA A 502 21.11 -5.61 6.61
N GLY A 503 21.31 -6.39 5.54
CA GLY A 503 22.61 -6.68 4.94
C GLY A 503 23.49 -7.65 5.75
N ALA A 504 22.91 -8.37 6.70
CA ALA A 504 23.62 -9.42 7.45
C ALA A 504 23.38 -10.81 6.81
N MET A 505 24.20 -11.78 7.17
CA MET A 505 24.04 -13.19 6.77
C MET A 505 23.17 -13.93 7.80
N PRO A 506 22.05 -14.57 7.38
CA PRO A 506 21.19 -15.33 8.28
C PRO A 506 21.80 -16.68 8.64
N LEU A 507 21.68 -17.07 9.92
CA LEU A 507 21.98 -18.41 10.39
C LEU A 507 20.89 -18.91 11.37
N GLN A 508 20.11 -19.91 10.95
CA GLN A 508 19.26 -20.67 11.86
C GLN A 508 20.02 -21.89 12.40
N VAL A 509 20.14 -21.99 13.71
CA VAL A 509 20.71 -23.15 14.40
C VAL A 509 19.58 -24.07 14.85
N ALA A 510 19.66 -25.35 14.48
CA ALA A 510 18.69 -26.39 14.79
C ALA A 510 19.39 -27.66 15.31
N PRO A 511 18.70 -28.60 15.97
CA PRO A 511 19.25 -29.91 16.31
C PRO A 511 19.77 -30.64 15.06
N ASP A 512 20.82 -31.45 15.17
CA ASP A 512 21.56 -31.98 14.00
C ASP A 512 20.69 -32.69 12.97
N GLY A 513 19.81 -33.59 13.41
CA GLY A 513 18.87 -34.28 12.53
C GLY A 513 17.89 -33.33 11.85
N LEU A 514 17.42 -32.30 12.57
CA LEU A 514 16.50 -31.30 12.02
C LEU A 514 17.20 -30.38 11.03
N ALA A 515 18.41 -29.91 11.35
CA ALA A 515 19.23 -29.11 10.46
C ALA A 515 19.49 -29.83 9.14
N GLN A 516 19.75 -31.14 9.16
CA GLN A 516 19.89 -31.94 7.95
C GLN A 516 18.62 -31.97 7.09
N VAL A 517 17.46 -32.18 7.72
CA VAL A 517 16.16 -32.17 7.03
C VAL A 517 15.89 -30.80 6.42
N LEU A 518 16.05 -29.73 7.18
CA LEU A 518 15.82 -28.36 6.71
C LEU A 518 16.71 -28.01 5.52
N ARG A 519 18.01 -28.32 5.56
CA ARG A 519 18.92 -28.12 4.41
C ARG A 519 18.44 -28.81 3.13
N SER A 520 17.88 -30.02 3.25
CA SER A 520 17.38 -30.76 2.08
C SER A 520 16.12 -30.14 1.46
N ARG A 521 15.40 -29.31 2.22
CA ARG A 521 14.18 -28.60 1.79
C ARG A 521 14.45 -27.16 1.34
N MET A 522 15.66 -26.66 1.58
CA MET A 522 16.10 -25.34 1.13
C MET A 522 16.43 -25.35 -0.38
N PRO A 523 16.23 -24.22 -1.07
CA PRO A 523 16.68 -24.03 -2.45
C PRO A 523 18.18 -24.34 -2.63
N GLU A 524 18.55 -24.80 -3.82
CA GLU A 524 19.94 -25.19 -4.12
C GLU A 524 20.93 -24.07 -3.78
N GLY A 525 22.03 -24.44 -3.12
CA GLY A 525 23.08 -23.50 -2.71
C GLY A 525 22.76 -22.66 -1.47
N THR A 526 21.55 -22.68 -0.93
CA THR A 526 21.16 -21.83 0.23
C THR A 526 21.30 -22.54 1.58
N GLY A 527 21.51 -23.86 1.59
CA GLY A 527 21.45 -24.67 2.82
C GLY A 527 22.46 -24.31 3.92
N ALA A 528 23.56 -23.62 3.62
CA ALA A 528 24.54 -23.24 4.66
C ALA A 528 24.00 -22.22 5.68
N ILE A 529 22.85 -21.58 5.42
CA ILE A 529 22.16 -20.73 6.41
C ILE A 529 21.49 -21.54 7.54
N VAL A 530 21.51 -22.87 7.47
CA VAL A 530 21.01 -23.75 8.52
C VAL A 530 22.16 -24.60 9.06
N ALA A 531 22.38 -24.55 10.37
CA ALA A 531 23.47 -25.27 11.02
C ALA A 531 23.02 -26.05 12.26
N ALA A 532 23.83 -27.02 12.66
CA ALA A 532 23.79 -27.59 14.00
C ALA A 532 24.98 -27.02 14.79
N PRO A 533 24.91 -26.90 16.13
CA PRO A 533 26.02 -26.36 16.92
C PRO A 533 27.36 -27.08 16.65
N GLY A 534 27.33 -28.40 16.47
CA GLY A 534 28.53 -29.20 16.16
C GLY A 534 29.04 -29.11 14.71
N ARG A 535 28.34 -28.37 13.82
CA ARG A 535 28.69 -28.27 12.40
C ARG A 535 28.29 -26.90 11.84
N LEU A 536 28.96 -25.86 12.31
CA LEU A 536 28.83 -24.50 11.77
C LEU A 536 29.50 -24.38 10.39
N PRO A 537 28.94 -23.58 9.46
CA PRO A 537 29.55 -23.31 8.17
C PRO A 537 30.78 -22.42 8.32
N SER A 538 31.65 -22.38 7.30
CA SER A 538 32.61 -21.28 7.20
C SER A 538 31.88 -19.97 6.87
N LEU A 539 32.49 -18.82 7.19
CA LEU A 539 31.92 -17.52 6.82
C LEU A 539 31.80 -17.36 5.30
N ASP A 540 32.67 -17.99 4.51
CA ASP A 540 32.62 -17.96 3.06
C ASP A 540 31.48 -18.83 2.50
N ASP A 541 31.23 -20.01 3.09
CA ASP A 541 30.09 -20.85 2.73
C ASP A 541 28.77 -20.14 3.05
N LEU A 542 28.71 -19.49 4.22
CA LEU A 542 27.53 -18.73 4.64
C LEU A 542 27.29 -17.52 3.74
N ARG A 543 28.37 -16.86 3.29
CA ARG A 543 28.31 -15.78 2.31
C ARG A 543 27.76 -16.26 0.97
N ALA A 544 28.32 -17.35 0.43
CA ALA A 544 27.86 -17.93 -0.82
C ALA A 544 26.37 -18.32 -0.75
N ALA A 545 25.94 -18.94 0.35
CA ALA A 545 24.54 -19.27 0.56
C ALA A 545 23.63 -18.05 0.72
N THR A 546 24.10 -16.98 1.36
CA THR A 546 23.36 -15.71 1.46
C THR A 546 23.17 -15.05 0.11
N VAL A 547 24.18 -15.11 -0.78
CA VAL A 547 24.08 -14.61 -2.16
C VAL A 547 23.04 -15.41 -2.95
N ALA A 548 23.11 -16.75 -2.88
CA ALA A 548 22.12 -17.62 -3.52
C ALA A 548 20.70 -17.35 -2.99
N LEU A 549 20.57 -17.13 -1.67
CA LEU A 549 19.31 -16.81 -1.01
C LEU A 549 18.75 -15.45 -1.44
N ARG A 550 19.58 -14.40 -1.59
CA ARG A 550 19.15 -13.10 -2.14
C ARG A 550 18.55 -13.27 -3.54
N ALA A 551 19.23 -14.01 -4.41
CA ALA A 551 18.74 -14.29 -5.76
C ALA A 551 17.41 -15.06 -5.73
N GLU A 552 17.22 -15.96 -4.77
CA GLU A 552 15.96 -16.66 -4.56
C GLU A 552 14.86 -15.72 -4.04
N LEU A 553 15.15 -14.86 -3.06
CA LEU A 553 14.19 -13.92 -2.48
C LEU A 553 13.65 -12.89 -3.50
N VAL A 554 14.46 -12.52 -4.50
CA VAL A 554 14.08 -11.60 -5.59
C VAL A 554 13.20 -12.28 -6.64
N ARG A 555 13.32 -13.61 -6.82
CA ARG A 555 12.48 -14.38 -7.75
C ARG A 555 11.04 -14.46 -7.23
N GLY A 556 10.11 -13.74 -7.86
CA GLY A 556 8.69 -13.74 -7.46
C GLY A 556 8.41 -12.83 -6.25
N THR A 557 7.14 -12.45 -6.02
CA THR A 557 6.77 -11.63 -4.85
C THR A 557 6.02 -12.49 -3.86
N PHE A 558 5.99 -12.07 -2.59
CA PHE A 558 5.20 -12.74 -1.57
C PHE A 558 3.72 -12.83 -1.97
N GLU A 559 3.14 -11.73 -2.47
CA GLU A 559 1.74 -11.68 -2.92
C GLU A 559 1.46 -12.65 -4.07
N ARG A 560 2.42 -12.81 -5.01
CA ARG A 560 2.29 -13.79 -6.09
C ARG A 560 2.44 -15.21 -5.60
N ALA A 561 3.38 -15.49 -4.70
CA ALA A 561 3.61 -16.82 -4.14
C ALA A 561 2.39 -17.30 -3.35
N VAL A 562 1.81 -16.42 -2.53
CA VAL A 562 0.53 -16.63 -1.85
C VAL A 562 -0.55 -16.94 -2.89
N ARG A 563 -0.71 -16.13 -3.96
CA ARG A 563 -1.70 -16.40 -5.01
C ARG A 563 -1.49 -17.76 -5.70
N THR A 564 -0.27 -18.11 -6.10
CA THR A 564 0.00 -19.37 -6.83
C THR A 564 -0.17 -20.61 -5.94
N TRP A 565 0.37 -20.55 -4.72
CA TRP A 565 0.27 -21.66 -3.77
C TRP A 565 -1.17 -22.08 -3.47
N PHE A 566 -2.09 -21.11 -3.47
CA PHE A 566 -3.51 -21.35 -3.21
C PHE A 566 -4.38 -21.42 -4.49
N THR A 567 -3.79 -21.32 -5.69
CA THR A 567 -4.51 -21.56 -6.97
C THR A 567 -4.16 -22.90 -7.61
N ASP A 568 -3.09 -23.57 -7.18
CA ASP A 568 -2.67 -24.89 -7.67
C ASP A 568 -3.39 -26.08 -6.99
N GLU A 569 -4.43 -25.86 -6.16
CA GLU A 569 -5.24 -26.96 -5.58
C GLU A 569 -6.12 -27.71 -6.60
N ASP A 570 -6.17 -27.29 -7.87
CA ASP A 570 -6.77 -28.08 -8.97
C ASP A 570 -5.74 -29.01 -9.68
N GLY A 571 -4.57 -29.22 -9.08
CA GLY A 571 -3.45 -30.00 -9.63
C GLY A 571 -3.28 -31.42 -9.07
N ALA A 572 -4.34 -32.12 -8.68
CA ALA A 572 -4.29 -33.56 -8.39
C ALA A 572 -5.50 -34.28 -9.00
N ARG A 573 -5.39 -34.64 -10.29
CA ARG A 573 -6.07 -35.78 -10.90
C ARG A 573 -5.08 -36.89 -11.15
#